data_AF-A0A0C1TZH4-F1
#
_entry.id   AF-A0A0C1TZH4-F1
#
_cell.length_a   1.000
_cell.length_b   1.000
_cell.length_c   1.000
_cell.angle_alpha   90.00
_cell.angle_beta   90.00
_cell.angle_gamma   90.00
#
_symmetry.space_group_name_H-M   'P 1'
#
loop_
_entity.id
_entity.type
_entity.pdbx_description
1 polymer ?
#
loop_
_entity_poly.entity_id
_entity_poly.type
_entity_poly.pdbx_seq_one_letter_code
_entity_poly.pdbx_strand_id
1 'polypeptide(L)'
;MTKEKYHHGTLKEDMIDKGLLLLNKEGFEGFSLRKVASMCGVSHTAPYKHFKDKDTLINEIALKVIESFKSSLMTATINCSDDPRAQIIEMGKCYVKFMVENPEYLKFLFLTEHTSPIVVEDNKFLCHINSPFNVFKESAEFYLSSMNLDKDLYTLNILTMWSLVHGIAVLIANKALDYKGDYLELVHKMIDENLKM
;
A
#
# COMPACT_ATOMS: atom_id res chain seq x y z
N MET A 1 12.58 34.59 -10.78
CA MET A 1 11.79 33.92 -9.72
C MET A 1 10.33 33.87 -10.20
N THR A 2 9.96 32.78 -10.86
CA THR A 2 8.58 32.56 -11.32
C THR A 2 7.75 32.03 -10.16
N LYS A 3 6.82 32.86 -9.65
CA LYS A 3 5.75 32.41 -8.75
C LYS A 3 4.95 31.35 -9.51
N GLU A 4 5.09 30.09 -9.10
CA GLU A 4 4.24 29.02 -9.62
C GLU A 4 2.78 29.35 -9.33
N LYS A 5 1.97 29.24 -10.39
CA LYS A 5 0.54 29.57 -10.38
C LYS A 5 -0.17 28.71 -9.35
N TYR A 6 -0.72 29.41 -8.36
CA TYR A 6 -1.71 28.93 -7.42
C TYR A 6 -2.83 28.22 -8.19
N HIS A 7 -2.91 26.88 -8.10
CA HIS A 7 -4.02 26.12 -8.64
C HIS A 7 -5.19 26.26 -7.65
N HIS A 8 -5.97 27.33 -7.78
CA HIS A 8 -7.14 27.61 -6.93
C HIS A 8 -8.24 26.52 -6.96
N GLY A 9 -8.07 25.45 -7.74
CA GLY A 9 -9.05 24.38 -7.91
C GLY A 9 -9.17 23.42 -6.73
N THR A 10 -8.07 23.03 -6.09
CA THR A 10 -8.13 21.97 -5.07
C THR A 10 -7.01 22.11 -4.03
N LEU A 11 -7.03 23.19 -3.21
CA LEU A 11 -6.12 23.33 -2.06
C LEU A 11 -6.09 22.06 -1.18
N LYS A 12 -7.23 21.36 -1.07
CA LYS A 12 -7.33 20.06 -0.40
C LYS A 12 -6.34 19.04 -1.01
N GLU A 13 -6.34 18.87 -2.33
CA GLU A 13 -5.49 17.91 -3.02
C GLU A 13 -4.00 18.32 -2.94
N ASP A 14 -3.70 19.61 -3.15
CA ASP A 14 -2.34 20.14 -2.99
C ASP A 14 -1.79 19.87 -1.58
N MET A 15 -2.64 20.01 -0.55
CA MET A 15 -2.27 19.72 0.83
C MET A 15 -2.07 18.21 1.08
N ILE A 16 -2.87 17.35 0.46
CA ILE A 16 -2.68 15.90 0.53
C ILE A 16 -1.34 15.52 -0.12
N ASP A 17 -1.04 16.04 -1.31
CA ASP A 17 0.18 15.70 -2.05
C ASP A 17 1.43 16.21 -1.36
N LYS A 18 1.42 17.47 -0.92
CA LYS A 18 2.54 18.05 -0.16
C LYS A 18 2.66 17.46 1.23
N GLY A 19 1.55 17.05 1.83
CA GLY A 19 1.53 16.31 3.09
C GLY A 19 2.20 14.94 2.95
N LEU A 20 1.89 14.21 1.87
CA LEU A 20 2.53 12.93 1.55
C LEU A 20 4.04 13.08 1.37
N LEU A 21 4.49 14.11 0.65
CA LEU A 21 5.91 14.45 0.51
C LEU A 21 6.56 14.76 1.86
N LEU A 22 5.86 15.50 2.73
CA LEU A 22 6.35 15.84 4.06
C LEU A 22 6.47 14.60 4.96
N LEU A 23 5.47 13.70 4.95
CA LEU A 23 5.52 12.43 5.68
C LEU A 23 6.70 11.57 5.24
N ASN A 24 6.92 11.45 3.93
CA ASN A 24 8.04 10.68 3.39
C ASN A 24 9.40 11.25 3.78
N LYS A 25 9.51 12.57 3.95
CA LYS A 25 10.77 13.25 4.25
C LYS A 25 11.08 13.34 5.75
N GLU A 26 10.06 13.61 6.57
CA GLU A 26 10.24 13.97 7.99
C GLU A 26 9.52 13.03 8.95
N GLY A 27 8.80 12.02 8.44
CA GLY A 27 8.02 11.08 9.24
C GLY A 27 6.84 11.73 9.97
N PHE A 28 6.16 10.94 10.80
CA PHE A 28 5.02 11.39 11.59
C PHE A 28 5.37 12.48 12.62
N GLU A 29 6.54 12.38 13.25
CA GLU A 29 7.01 13.33 14.26
C GLU A 29 7.29 14.71 13.66
N GLY A 30 7.88 14.76 12.46
CA GLY A 30 8.15 16.00 11.74
C GLY A 30 6.92 16.64 11.10
N PHE A 31 5.81 15.90 10.96
CA PHE A 31 4.62 16.35 10.25
C PHE A 31 3.78 17.37 11.02
N SER A 32 3.38 18.46 10.34
CA SER A 32 2.38 19.41 10.86
C SER A 32 1.59 20.10 9.75
N LEU A 33 0.32 20.45 10.01
CA LEU A 33 -0.51 21.25 9.10
C LEU A 33 0.16 22.56 8.68
N ARG A 34 0.89 23.19 9.60
CA ARG A 34 1.59 24.45 9.38
C ARG A 34 2.67 24.33 8.30
N LYS A 35 3.47 23.26 8.35
CA LYS A 35 4.51 22.97 7.35
C LYS A 35 3.89 22.70 5.98
N VAL A 36 2.84 21.88 5.92
CA VAL A 36 2.13 21.58 4.67
C VAL A 36 1.52 22.86 4.07
N ALA A 37 0.90 23.72 4.87
CA ALA A 37 0.38 25.02 4.42
C ALA A 37 1.48 25.90 3.81
N SER A 38 2.65 25.93 4.46
CA SER A 38 3.82 26.65 3.97
C SER A 38 4.32 26.10 2.63
N MET A 39 4.36 24.77 2.47
CA MET A 39 4.69 24.12 1.19
C MET A 39 3.66 24.45 0.10
N CYS A 40 2.39 24.64 0.48
CA CYS A 40 1.30 25.06 -0.41
C CYS A 40 1.34 26.56 -0.76
N GLY A 41 2.20 27.35 -0.11
CA GLY A 41 2.24 28.81 -0.30
C GLY A 41 1.01 29.54 0.25
N VAL A 42 0.31 28.93 1.22
CA VAL A 42 -0.91 29.48 1.83
C VAL A 42 -0.71 29.88 3.29
N SER A 43 -1.63 30.67 3.83
CA SER A 43 -1.60 31.03 5.26
C SER A 43 -1.76 29.80 6.14
N HIS A 44 -1.21 29.86 7.36
CA HIS A 44 -1.35 28.78 8.34
C HIS A 44 -2.80 28.52 8.79
N THR A 45 -3.72 29.45 8.52
CA THR A 45 -5.15 29.29 8.82
C THR A 45 -5.94 28.64 7.68
N ALA A 46 -5.41 28.65 6.45
CA ALA A 46 -6.09 28.10 5.28
C ALA A 46 -6.42 26.59 5.39
N PRO A 47 -5.56 25.71 5.94
CA PRO A 47 -5.84 24.28 6.06
C PRO A 47 -7.12 23.96 6.84
N TYR A 48 -7.44 24.77 7.85
CA TYR A 48 -8.57 24.52 8.76
C TYR A 48 -9.95 24.61 8.09
N LYS A 49 -10.02 25.11 6.85
CA LYS A 49 -11.23 25.05 6.02
C LYS A 49 -11.49 23.65 5.44
N HIS A 50 -10.46 22.81 5.36
CA HIS A 50 -10.51 21.49 4.73
C HIS A 50 -10.21 20.36 5.71
N PHE A 51 -9.36 20.61 6.70
CA PHE A 51 -8.90 19.62 7.68
C PHE A 51 -9.07 20.18 9.08
N LYS A 52 -9.87 19.49 9.90
CA LYS A 52 -10.13 19.91 11.29
C LYS A 52 -8.84 19.93 12.11
N ASP A 53 -7.99 18.93 11.90
CA ASP A 53 -6.75 18.69 12.63
C ASP A 53 -5.73 17.95 11.75
N LYS A 54 -4.54 17.71 12.32
CA LYS A 54 -3.45 16.97 11.68
C LYS A 54 -3.92 15.58 11.24
N ASP A 55 -4.71 14.92 12.07
CA ASP A 55 -5.12 13.53 11.87
C ASP A 55 -6.13 13.42 10.71
N THR A 56 -6.99 14.42 10.53
CA THR A 56 -7.89 14.52 9.38
C THR A 56 -7.10 14.57 8.06
N LEU A 57 -6.02 15.35 7.99
CA LEU A 57 -5.16 15.39 6.80
C LEU A 57 -4.41 14.06 6.61
N ILE A 58 -3.89 13.48 7.68
CA ILE A 58 -3.21 12.19 7.66
C ILE A 58 -4.15 11.09 7.14
N ASN A 59 -5.40 11.04 7.58
CA ASN A 59 -6.40 10.09 7.09
C ASN A 59 -6.68 10.26 5.59
N GLU A 60 -6.77 11.49 5.09
CA GLU A 60 -6.96 11.75 3.66
C GLU A 60 -5.72 11.33 2.83
N ILE A 61 -4.53 11.53 3.39
CA ILE A 61 -3.30 10.99 2.82
C ILE A 61 -3.32 9.46 2.83
N ALA A 62 -3.81 8.83 3.91
CA ALA A 62 -3.97 7.38 3.99
C ALA A 62 -4.78 6.82 2.83
N LEU A 63 -5.96 7.41 2.62
CA LEU A 63 -6.87 7.01 1.56
C LEU A 63 -6.20 7.11 0.19
N LYS A 64 -5.43 8.19 -0.06
CA LYS A 64 -4.67 8.34 -1.31
C LYS A 64 -3.60 7.26 -1.48
N VAL A 65 -2.85 6.93 -0.42
CA VAL A 65 -1.82 5.89 -0.46
C VAL A 65 -2.45 4.51 -0.68
N ILE A 66 -3.54 4.20 0.01
CA ILE A 66 -4.31 2.96 -0.15
C ILE A 66 -4.81 2.83 -1.59
N GLU A 67 -5.36 3.89 -2.17
CA GLU A 67 -5.84 3.89 -3.55
C GLU A 67 -4.70 3.71 -4.55
N SER A 68 -3.58 4.40 -4.36
CA SER A 68 -2.39 4.24 -5.19
C SER A 68 -1.83 2.81 -5.12
N PHE A 69 -1.78 2.24 -3.92
CA PHE A 69 -1.31 0.88 -3.73
C PHE A 69 -2.24 -0.14 -4.39
N LYS A 70 -3.56 -0.02 -4.17
CA LYS A 70 -4.58 -0.83 -4.84
C LYS A 70 -4.45 -0.76 -6.36
N SER A 71 -4.35 0.45 -6.91
CA SER A 71 -4.19 0.66 -8.35
C SER A 71 -2.92 0.04 -8.90
N SER A 72 -1.81 0.09 -8.15
CA SER A 72 -0.56 -0.56 -8.56
C SER A 72 -0.69 -2.09 -8.63
N LEU A 73 -1.36 -2.70 -7.64
CA LEU A 73 -1.63 -4.13 -7.60
C LEU A 73 -2.51 -4.58 -8.78
N MET A 74 -3.58 -3.82 -9.07
CA MET A 74 -4.44 -4.10 -10.23
C MET A 74 -3.67 -3.94 -11.56
N THR A 75 -2.79 -2.94 -11.66
CA THR A 75 -2.00 -2.71 -12.87
C THR A 75 -1.00 -3.83 -13.11
N ALA A 76 -0.44 -4.42 -12.04
CA ALA A 76 0.54 -5.50 -12.13
C ALA A 76 -0.01 -6.77 -12.80
N THR A 77 -1.34 -6.98 -12.77
CA THR A 77 -1.97 -8.19 -13.32
C THR A 77 -2.57 -8.02 -14.72
N ILE A 78 -2.59 -6.80 -15.28
CA ILE A 78 -3.24 -6.51 -16.58
C ILE A 78 -2.71 -7.41 -17.70
N ASN A 79 -1.40 -7.69 -17.71
CA ASN A 79 -0.76 -8.47 -18.77
C ASN A 79 -0.79 -9.99 -18.53
N CYS A 80 -1.39 -10.45 -17.43
CA CYS A 80 -1.50 -11.86 -17.08
C CYS A 80 -2.89 -12.22 -16.53
N SER A 81 -3.95 -11.57 -17.04
CA SER A 81 -5.33 -11.79 -16.59
C SER A 81 -5.79 -13.25 -16.66
N ASP A 82 -5.23 -14.03 -17.58
CA ASP A 82 -5.62 -15.41 -17.84
C ASP A 82 -4.71 -16.44 -17.17
N ASP A 83 -3.67 -16.00 -16.45
CA ASP A 83 -2.73 -16.86 -15.72
C ASP A 83 -2.79 -16.56 -14.22
N PRO A 84 -3.59 -17.32 -13.45
CA PRO A 84 -3.76 -17.10 -12.00
C PRO A 84 -2.44 -17.12 -11.22
N ARG A 85 -1.49 -17.97 -11.64
CA ARG A 85 -0.20 -18.11 -10.97
C ARG A 85 0.67 -16.90 -11.22
N ALA A 86 0.74 -16.43 -12.46
CA ALA A 86 1.47 -15.22 -12.81
C ALA A 86 0.90 -13.98 -12.11
N GLN A 87 -0.43 -13.90 -11.90
CA GLN A 87 -1.02 -12.80 -11.13
C GLN A 87 -0.45 -12.71 -9.71
N ILE A 88 -0.37 -13.84 -8.99
CA ILE A 88 0.16 -13.85 -7.61
C ILE A 88 1.62 -13.42 -7.58
N ILE A 89 2.42 -13.88 -8.54
CA ILE A 89 3.84 -13.53 -8.64
C ILE A 89 4.01 -12.03 -8.93
N GLU A 90 3.31 -11.48 -9.93
CA GLU A 90 3.44 -10.07 -10.30
C GLU A 90 2.86 -9.13 -9.24
N MET A 91 1.75 -9.51 -8.58
CA MET A 91 1.24 -8.76 -7.43
C MET A 91 2.23 -8.75 -6.27
N GLY A 92 2.84 -9.89 -5.95
CA GLY A 92 3.82 -9.97 -4.86
C GLY A 92 5.08 -9.15 -5.15
N LYS A 93 5.59 -9.19 -6.38
CA LYS A 93 6.69 -8.31 -6.83
C LYS A 93 6.30 -6.84 -6.76
N CYS A 94 5.10 -6.47 -7.23
CA CYS A 94 4.58 -5.12 -7.17
C CYS A 94 4.45 -4.61 -5.73
N TYR A 95 3.91 -5.44 -4.82
CA TYR A 95 3.82 -5.13 -3.40
C TYR A 95 5.20 -4.79 -2.83
N VAL A 96 6.17 -5.68 -2.99
CA VAL A 96 7.50 -5.48 -2.41
C VAL A 96 8.15 -4.23 -2.99
N LYS A 97 8.11 -4.05 -4.32
CA LYS A 97 8.63 -2.86 -4.99
C LYS A 97 8.00 -1.58 -4.42
N PHE A 98 6.67 -1.54 -4.32
CA PHE A 98 5.93 -0.38 -3.84
C PHE A 98 6.37 0.02 -2.42
N MET A 99 6.55 -0.94 -1.52
CA MET A 99 6.99 -0.68 -0.14
C MET A 99 8.48 -0.31 -0.04
N VAL A 100 9.33 -0.89 -0.89
CA VAL A 100 10.77 -0.58 -0.93
C VAL A 100 11.03 0.82 -1.48
N GLU A 101 10.27 1.23 -2.50
CA GLU A 101 10.32 2.58 -3.06
C GLU A 101 9.69 3.63 -2.12
N ASN A 102 8.80 3.20 -1.21
CA ASN A 102 8.08 4.07 -0.29
C ASN A 102 8.09 3.52 1.16
N PRO A 103 9.25 3.43 1.84
CA PRO A 103 9.37 2.74 3.13
C PRO A 103 8.53 3.36 4.25
N GLU A 104 8.27 4.67 4.21
CA GLU A 104 7.39 5.33 5.17
C GLU A 104 5.92 4.94 5.01
N TYR A 105 5.49 4.49 3.82
CA TYR A 105 4.13 3.98 3.61
C TYR A 105 3.90 2.67 4.37
N LEU A 106 4.93 1.84 4.50
CA LEU A 106 4.82 0.60 5.27
C LEU A 106 4.53 0.88 6.74
N LYS A 107 5.29 1.82 7.35
CA LYS A 107 5.03 2.24 8.74
C LYS A 107 3.64 2.85 8.86
N PHE A 108 3.29 3.70 7.91
CA PHE A 108 2.01 4.40 7.89
C PHE A 108 0.82 3.43 7.81
N LEU A 109 0.83 2.51 6.85
CA LEU A 109 -0.30 1.62 6.53
C LEU A 109 -0.49 0.50 7.55
N PHE A 110 0.58 0.08 8.26
CA PHE A 110 0.56 -1.14 9.07
C PHE A 110 1.00 -0.96 10.53
N LEU A 111 1.66 0.14 10.88
CA LEU A 111 2.24 0.35 12.22
C LEU A 111 1.66 1.58 12.95
N THR A 112 0.51 2.09 12.48
CA THR A 112 -0.20 3.19 13.13
C THR A 112 -1.66 2.83 13.43
N GLU A 113 -2.33 3.67 14.21
CA GLU A 113 -3.76 3.57 14.49
C GLU A 113 -4.65 3.70 13.23
N HIS A 114 -4.08 4.11 12.10
CA HIS A 114 -4.76 4.20 10.80
C HIS A 114 -4.80 2.87 10.04
N THR A 115 -4.23 1.80 10.61
CA THR A 115 -4.26 0.46 10.01
C THR A 115 -5.70 -0.06 9.94
N SER A 116 -6.15 -0.46 8.74
CA SER A 116 -7.43 -1.15 8.57
C SER A 116 -7.22 -2.66 8.81
N PRO A 117 -7.84 -3.26 9.84
CA PRO A 117 -7.61 -4.67 10.15
C PRO A 117 -8.21 -5.58 9.09
N ILE A 118 -7.51 -6.68 8.80
CA ILE A 118 -8.09 -7.84 8.10
C ILE A 118 -8.79 -8.68 9.16
N VAL A 119 -10.12 -8.72 9.11
CA VAL A 119 -10.93 -9.51 10.04
C VAL A 119 -11.29 -10.85 9.37
N VAL A 120 -11.15 -11.93 10.12
CA VAL A 120 -11.53 -13.28 9.71
C VAL A 120 -12.59 -13.80 10.67
N GLU A 121 -13.74 -14.17 10.14
CA GLU A 121 -14.86 -14.75 10.88
C GLU A 121 -15.45 -15.89 10.05
N ASP A 122 -15.70 -17.05 10.68
CA ASP A 122 -16.26 -18.25 10.02
C ASP A 122 -15.61 -18.60 8.68
N ASN A 123 -14.28 -18.59 8.66
CA ASN A 123 -13.45 -18.87 7.47
C ASN A 123 -13.70 -17.90 6.30
N LYS A 124 -14.11 -16.66 6.59
CA LYS A 124 -14.36 -15.61 5.59
C LYS A 124 -13.65 -14.32 5.98
N PHE A 125 -13.17 -13.61 4.98
CA PHE A 125 -12.58 -12.28 5.16
C PHE A 125 -13.67 -11.21 5.20
N LEU A 126 -13.69 -10.43 6.28
CA LEU A 126 -14.45 -9.19 6.40
C LEU A 126 -13.50 -8.02 6.12
N CYS A 127 -13.34 -7.69 4.85
CA CYS A 127 -12.47 -6.61 4.39
C CYS A 127 -13.24 -5.62 3.51
N HIS A 128 -12.78 -4.36 3.50
CA HIS A 128 -13.37 -3.34 2.64
C HIS A 128 -13.13 -3.68 1.15
N ILE A 129 -14.15 -3.52 0.30
CA ILE A 129 -14.07 -3.86 -1.14
C ILE A 129 -12.96 -3.08 -1.87
N ASN A 130 -12.73 -1.83 -1.46
CA ASN A 130 -11.66 -0.99 -2.02
C ASN A 130 -10.30 -1.19 -1.34
N SER A 131 -10.12 -2.24 -0.51
CA SER A 131 -8.82 -2.48 0.13
C SER A 131 -7.84 -3.17 -0.84
N PRO A 132 -6.53 -2.86 -0.78
CA PRO A 132 -5.48 -3.60 -1.50
C PRO A 132 -5.51 -5.10 -1.18
N PHE A 133 -5.87 -5.46 0.06
CA PHE A 133 -6.05 -6.85 0.46
C PHE A 133 -7.17 -7.54 -0.33
N ASN A 134 -8.30 -6.87 -0.59
CA ASN A 134 -9.39 -7.48 -1.35
C ASN A 134 -8.97 -7.81 -2.79
N VAL A 135 -8.21 -6.93 -3.45
CA VAL A 135 -7.66 -7.20 -4.81
C VAL A 135 -6.75 -8.42 -4.81
N PHE A 136 -5.88 -8.54 -3.79
CA PHE A 136 -5.03 -9.71 -3.63
C PHE A 136 -5.84 -10.98 -3.34
N LYS A 137 -6.80 -10.90 -2.42
CA LYS A 137 -7.68 -12.01 -2.04
C LYS A 137 -8.40 -12.57 -3.28
N GLU A 138 -8.97 -11.73 -4.14
CA GLU A 138 -9.65 -12.17 -5.37
C GLU A 138 -8.70 -12.91 -6.32
N SER A 139 -7.48 -12.41 -6.49
CA SER A 139 -6.46 -13.08 -7.33
C SER A 139 -6.01 -14.42 -6.71
N ALA A 140 -5.89 -14.47 -5.38
CA ALA A 140 -5.52 -15.68 -4.66
C ALA A 140 -6.64 -16.72 -4.67
N GLU A 141 -7.91 -16.32 -4.52
CA GLU A 141 -9.07 -17.20 -4.68
C GLU A 141 -9.13 -17.78 -6.10
N PHE A 142 -8.81 -16.98 -7.13
CA PHE A 142 -8.72 -17.45 -8.51
C PHE A 142 -7.59 -18.49 -8.69
N TYR A 143 -6.41 -18.22 -8.15
CA TYR A 143 -5.30 -19.17 -8.14
C TYR A 143 -5.65 -20.49 -7.43
N LEU A 144 -6.15 -20.43 -6.20
CA LEU A 144 -6.50 -21.61 -5.42
C LEU A 144 -7.62 -22.43 -6.09
N SER A 145 -8.58 -21.76 -6.74
CA SER A 145 -9.61 -22.45 -7.52
C SER A 145 -9.04 -23.16 -8.73
N SER A 146 -8.04 -22.59 -9.41
CA SER A 146 -7.38 -23.24 -10.56
C SER A 146 -6.62 -24.52 -10.16
N MET A 147 -6.22 -24.61 -8.89
CA MET A 147 -5.55 -25.77 -8.30
C MET A 147 -6.53 -26.84 -7.77
N ASN A 148 -7.84 -26.61 -7.84
CA ASN A 148 -8.89 -27.46 -7.26
C ASN A 148 -8.68 -27.71 -5.74
N LEU A 149 -8.17 -26.71 -5.02
CA LEU A 149 -7.98 -26.82 -3.58
C LEU A 149 -9.33 -26.75 -2.83
N ASP A 150 -9.41 -27.41 -1.68
CA ASP A 150 -10.56 -27.29 -0.79
C ASP A 150 -10.72 -25.83 -0.32
N LYS A 151 -11.96 -25.31 -0.42
CA LYS A 151 -12.31 -23.95 0.02
C LYS A 151 -12.08 -23.74 1.51
N ASP A 152 -12.13 -24.81 2.31
CA ASP A 152 -11.84 -24.71 3.73
C ASP A 152 -10.39 -24.28 4.02
N LEU A 153 -9.48 -24.49 3.06
CA LEU A 153 -8.07 -24.08 3.17
C LEU A 153 -7.79 -22.67 2.62
N TYR A 154 -8.77 -22.00 2.01
CA TYR A 154 -8.52 -20.73 1.31
C TYR A 154 -8.02 -19.64 2.25
N THR A 155 -8.69 -19.45 3.38
CA THR A 155 -8.31 -18.42 4.35
C THR A 155 -6.87 -18.59 4.83
N LEU A 156 -6.49 -19.83 5.18
CA LEU A 156 -5.13 -20.14 5.64
C LEU A 156 -4.09 -19.87 4.54
N ASN A 157 -4.36 -20.29 3.31
CA ASN A 157 -3.45 -20.10 2.18
C ASN A 157 -3.30 -18.62 1.81
N ILE A 158 -4.42 -17.88 1.75
CA ILE A 158 -4.41 -16.44 1.44
C ILE A 158 -3.65 -15.66 2.51
N LEU A 159 -3.86 -15.96 3.80
CA LEU A 159 -3.09 -15.35 4.88
C LEU A 159 -1.60 -15.69 4.79
N THR A 160 -1.26 -16.93 4.44
CA THR A 160 0.13 -17.37 4.28
C THR A 160 0.82 -16.61 3.16
N MET A 161 0.20 -16.54 1.97
CA MET A 161 0.74 -15.82 0.82
C MET A 161 0.89 -14.32 1.12
N TRP A 162 -0.13 -13.69 1.72
CA TRP A 162 -0.07 -12.28 2.11
C TRP A 162 1.03 -12.00 3.14
N SER A 163 1.16 -12.87 4.14
CA SER A 163 2.17 -12.74 5.20
C SER A 163 3.59 -12.90 4.67
N LEU A 164 3.81 -13.83 3.74
CA LEU A 164 5.10 -14.03 3.08
C LEU A 164 5.56 -12.75 2.37
N VAL A 165 4.71 -12.19 1.50
CA VAL A 165 5.00 -10.98 0.74
C VAL A 165 5.21 -9.79 1.67
N HIS A 166 4.33 -9.63 2.68
CA HIS A 166 4.45 -8.57 3.68
C HIS A 166 5.77 -8.66 4.44
N GLY A 167 6.14 -9.86 4.93
CA GLY A 167 7.39 -10.07 5.67
C GLY A 167 8.63 -9.72 4.85
N ILE A 168 8.69 -10.15 3.58
CA ILE A 168 9.79 -9.80 2.69
C ILE A 168 9.86 -8.28 2.44
N ALA A 169 8.70 -7.64 2.23
CA ALA A 169 8.63 -6.19 2.05
C ALA A 169 9.17 -5.44 3.28
N VAL A 170 8.76 -5.84 4.50
CA VAL A 170 9.25 -5.27 5.76
C VAL A 170 10.77 -5.42 5.88
N LEU A 171 11.31 -6.61 5.58
CA LEU A 171 12.74 -6.90 5.71
C LEU A 171 13.58 -6.04 4.76
N ILE A 172 13.19 -5.94 3.48
CA ILE A 172 13.95 -5.19 2.48
C ILE A 172 13.78 -3.68 2.70
N ALA A 173 12.54 -3.19 2.90
CA ALA A 173 12.26 -1.75 3.05
C ALA A 173 12.98 -1.14 4.27
N ASN A 174 13.13 -1.91 5.36
CA ASN A 174 13.86 -1.49 6.54
C ASN A 174 15.37 -1.80 6.50
N LYS A 175 15.90 -2.31 5.37
CA LYS A 175 17.30 -2.75 5.23
C LYS A 175 17.72 -3.80 6.25
N ALA A 176 16.77 -4.55 6.81
CA ALA A 176 17.05 -5.69 7.68
C ALA A 176 17.52 -6.91 6.86
N LEU A 177 17.15 -6.95 5.57
CA LEU A 177 17.69 -7.85 4.55
C LEU A 177 18.41 -7.05 3.47
N ASP A 178 19.74 -7.15 3.42
CA ASP A 178 20.59 -6.52 2.42
C ASP A 178 21.02 -7.56 1.36
N TYR A 179 20.10 -7.88 0.45
CA TYR A 179 20.35 -8.82 -0.63
C TYR A 179 21.20 -8.16 -1.73
N LYS A 180 22.32 -8.79 -2.11
CA LYS A 180 23.28 -8.23 -3.07
C LYS A 180 22.92 -8.44 -4.55
N GLY A 181 21.89 -9.23 -4.84
CA GLY A 181 21.35 -9.42 -6.18
C GLY A 181 20.11 -8.58 -6.45
N ASP A 182 19.40 -8.89 -7.53
CA ASP A 182 18.09 -8.32 -7.79
C ASP A 182 17.07 -8.87 -6.78
N TYR A 183 16.57 -8.02 -5.90
CA TYR A 183 15.62 -8.42 -4.88
C TYR A 183 14.26 -8.81 -5.46
N LEU A 184 13.88 -8.34 -6.66
CA LEU A 184 12.64 -8.75 -7.31
C LEU A 184 12.74 -10.17 -7.86
N GLU A 185 13.92 -10.58 -8.31
CA GLU A 185 14.19 -11.98 -8.67
C GLU A 185 14.18 -12.90 -7.44
N LEU A 186 14.69 -12.42 -6.29
CA LEU A 186 14.55 -13.14 -5.03
C LEU A 186 13.07 -13.30 -4.64
N VAL A 187 12.30 -12.21 -4.67
CA VAL A 187 10.86 -12.21 -4.36
C VAL A 187 10.11 -13.17 -5.28
N HIS A 188 10.39 -13.13 -6.59
CA HIS A 188 9.83 -14.06 -7.56
C HIS A 188 10.07 -15.51 -7.10
N LYS A 189 11.33 -15.89 -6.84
CA LYS A 189 11.68 -17.27 -6.43
C LYS A 189 10.99 -17.68 -5.14
N MET A 190 10.98 -16.80 -4.13
CA MET A 190 10.33 -17.08 -2.85
C MET A 190 8.82 -17.34 -3.03
N ILE A 191 8.14 -16.54 -3.85
CA ILE A 191 6.72 -16.77 -4.15
C ILE A 191 6.57 -18.07 -4.95
N ASP A 192 7.34 -18.23 -6.02
CA ASP A 192 7.28 -19.39 -6.92
C ASP A 192 7.45 -20.74 -6.20
N GLU A 193 8.37 -20.80 -5.22
CA GLU A 193 8.59 -21.97 -4.37
C GLU A 193 7.43 -22.24 -3.39
N ASN A 194 6.81 -21.19 -2.85
CA ASN A 194 5.70 -21.32 -1.90
C ASN A 194 4.34 -21.58 -2.58
N LEU A 195 4.22 -21.33 -3.88
CA LEU A 195 3.05 -21.69 -4.68
C LEU A 195 3.02 -23.19 -5.07
N LYS A 196 4.12 -23.93 -4.88
CA LYS A 196 4.23 -25.36 -5.24
C LYS A 196 3.74 -26.33 -4.16
N MET A 197 3.36 -25.82 -2.99
CA MET A 197 2.76 -26.59 -1.90
C MET A 197 1.24 -26.63 -2.02
#